data_AF-A0AAU5NUY2-F1
#
_entry.id   AF-A0AAU5NUY2-F1
#
_cell.length_a   1.000
_cell.length_b   1.000
_cell.length_c   1.000
_cell.angle_alpha   90.00
_cell.angle_beta   90.00
_cell.angle_gamma   90.00
#
_symmetry.space_group_name_H-M   'P 1'
#
loop_
_entity.id
_entity.type
_entity.pdbx_description
1 polymer ?
#
loop_
_entity_poly.entity_id
_entity_poly.type
_entity_poly.pdbx_seq_one_letter_code
_entity_poly.pdbx_strand_id
1 'polypeptide(L)'
;MRMHNADETCGIAGAAVVLGDWWNVLVLREIARGHVRFDALAAEIGLSRNVLTERLGRLVAHGVLRRSLYQRRPVRYEYVLTDAGRALLPLLVAMQDWGDRWILGDGSLTATADTDSAEHARVHALTGTRLPSDLQLPGTQGADMPVVSPDAAATVLFTYPGTGVDWNEEIPGVHGCTLENRLFRDAWPAFRRAGVDIRGISTQLPNEQAEFARAEDIPYPLLSDAHHQLDAALRLPTFRGAGRLRHKRLILIIDAERAVRHALFPVDDIPHAVAESLRLAEGCVRGV
;
A
#
# COMPACT_ATOMS: atom_id res chain seq x y z
N MET A 1 -4.28 -22.73 -27.91
CA MET A 1 -3.48 -21.74 -28.66
C MET A 1 -2.02 -21.97 -28.32
N ARG A 2 -1.20 -22.52 -29.23
CA ARG A 2 0.25 -22.59 -29.03
C ARG A 2 0.79 -21.18 -29.21
N MET A 3 1.24 -20.53 -28.12
CA MET A 3 2.02 -19.30 -28.26
C MET A 3 3.24 -19.64 -29.12
N HIS A 4 3.40 -18.97 -30.25
CA HIS A 4 4.59 -19.08 -31.08
C HIS A 4 5.70 -18.30 -30.36
N ASN A 5 6.25 -18.91 -29.31
CA ASN A 5 7.30 -18.33 -28.48
C ASN A 5 8.63 -18.74 -29.10
N ALA A 6 9.17 -17.91 -29.98
CA ALA A 6 10.52 -18.13 -30.52
C ALA A 6 11.63 -17.76 -29.51
N ASP A 7 11.27 -17.44 -28.26
CA ASP A 7 12.23 -17.09 -27.23
C ASP A 7 11.86 -17.79 -25.91
N GLU A 8 12.34 -19.02 -25.75
CA GLU A 8 12.20 -19.83 -24.53
C GLU A 8 12.89 -19.19 -23.31
N THR A 9 13.72 -18.17 -23.53
CA THR A 9 14.40 -17.38 -22.48
C THR A 9 13.69 -16.06 -22.16
N CYS A 10 12.58 -15.75 -22.83
CA CYS A 10 11.85 -14.50 -22.62
C CYS A 10 11.06 -14.53 -21.29
N GLY A 11 11.56 -13.80 -20.30
CA GLY A 11 10.89 -13.65 -19.00
C GLY A 11 9.49 -13.04 -19.09
N ILE A 12 9.25 -12.16 -20.07
CA ILE A 12 7.92 -11.57 -20.32
C ILE A 12 6.93 -12.65 -20.75
N ALA A 13 7.32 -13.51 -21.70
CA ALA A 13 6.43 -14.57 -22.16
C ALA A 13 6.18 -15.62 -21.06
N GLY A 14 7.18 -15.92 -20.23
CA GLY A 14 7.01 -16.74 -19.03
C GLY A 14 6.01 -16.13 -18.04
N ALA A 15 6.14 -14.84 -17.74
CA ALA A 15 5.20 -14.12 -16.88
C ALA A 15 3.78 -14.09 -17.49
N ALA A 16 3.66 -13.92 -18.81
CA ALA A 16 2.37 -13.93 -19.52
C ALA A 16 1.67 -15.29 -19.45
N VAL A 17 2.38 -16.41 -19.33
CA VAL A 17 1.76 -17.72 -19.09
C VAL A 17 1.08 -17.78 -17.72
N VAL A 18 1.66 -17.11 -16.72
CA VAL A 18 1.12 -17.05 -15.35
C VAL A 18 0.01 -16.00 -15.23
N LEU A 19 0.20 -14.82 -15.82
CA LEU A 19 -0.63 -13.65 -15.61
C LEU A 19 -1.58 -13.31 -16.76
N GLY A 20 -1.39 -13.91 -17.93
CA GLY A 20 -2.19 -13.63 -19.13
C GLY A 20 -3.65 -14.06 -19.01
N ASP A 21 -3.99 -14.82 -17.96
CA ASP A 21 -5.36 -14.99 -17.52
C ASP A 21 -5.73 -13.85 -16.56
N TRP A 22 -6.62 -12.97 -17.00
CA TRP A 22 -7.01 -11.77 -16.25
C TRP A 22 -7.58 -12.08 -14.86
N TRP A 23 -8.16 -13.26 -14.65
CA TRP A 23 -8.64 -13.67 -13.33
C TRP A 23 -7.49 -13.85 -12.33
N ASN A 24 -6.31 -14.26 -12.77
CA ASN A 24 -5.14 -14.37 -11.89
C ASN A 24 -4.72 -13.00 -11.36
N VAL A 25 -4.80 -11.95 -12.19
CA VAL A 25 -4.54 -10.57 -11.77
C VAL A 25 -5.55 -10.13 -10.70
N LEU A 26 -6.84 -10.45 -10.86
CA LEU A 26 -7.85 -10.13 -9.85
C LEU A 26 -7.67 -10.93 -8.56
N VAL A 27 -7.30 -12.21 -8.65
CA VAL A 27 -6.97 -13.01 -7.46
C VAL A 27 -5.80 -12.39 -6.70
N LEU A 28 -4.74 -11.97 -7.40
CA LEU A 28 -3.60 -11.31 -6.76
C LEU A 28 -4.00 -9.96 -6.13
N ARG A 29 -4.84 -9.17 -6.80
CA ARG A 29 -5.40 -7.93 -6.27
C ARG A 29 -6.13 -8.17 -4.95
N GLU A 30 -7.03 -9.16 -4.90
CA GLU A 30 -7.80 -9.44 -3.68
C GLU A 30 -6.93 -10.02 -2.55
N ILE A 31 -5.95 -10.86 -2.86
CA ILE A 31 -5.00 -11.35 -1.86
C ILE A 31 -4.15 -10.21 -1.30
N ALA A 32 -3.69 -9.27 -2.14
CA ALA A 32 -2.98 -8.08 -1.69
C ALA A 32 -3.84 -7.22 -0.75
N ARG A 33 -5.15 -7.13 -1.02
CA ARG A 33 -6.15 -6.47 -0.14
C ARG A 33 -6.46 -7.26 1.14
N GLY A 34 -5.84 -8.42 1.36
CA GLY A 34 -5.99 -9.24 2.56
C GLY A 34 -7.10 -10.30 2.48
N HIS A 35 -7.78 -10.44 1.33
CA HIS A 35 -8.75 -11.51 1.12
C HIS A 35 -8.00 -12.81 0.80
N VAL A 36 -7.57 -13.52 1.84
CA VAL A 36 -6.74 -14.74 1.72
C VAL A 36 -7.54 -16.04 1.77
N ARG A 37 -8.82 -15.98 2.15
CA ARG A 37 -9.68 -17.16 2.32
C ARG A 37 -10.54 -17.39 1.08
N PHE A 38 -10.77 -18.66 0.75
CA PHE A 38 -11.50 -19.06 -0.47
C PHE A 38 -12.87 -18.39 -0.60
N ASP A 39 -13.70 -18.40 0.45
CA ASP A 39 -15.06 -17.86 0.37
C ASP A 39 -15.06 -16.32 0.25
N ALA A 40 -14.08 -15.64 0.86
CA ALA A 40 -13.91 -14.20 0.68
C ALA A 40 -13.50 -13.88 -0.77
N LEU A 41 -12.52 -14.62 -1.31
CA LEU A 41 -12.09 -14.48 -2.71
C LEU A 41 -13.23 -14.74 -3.70
N ALA A 42 -14.04 -15.76 -3.46
CA ALA A 42 -15.18 -16.08 -4.32
C ALA A 42 -16.22 -14.95 -4.31
N ALA A 43 -16.48 -14.36 -3.14
CA ALA A 43 -17.43 -13.26 -2.98
C ALA A 43 -16.93 -11.97 -3.65
N GLU A 44 -15.69 -11.55 -3.39
CA GLU A 44 -15.14 -10.29 -3.91
C GLU A 44 -14.91 -10.30 -5.43
N ILE A 45 -14.45 -11.43 -5.98
CA ILE A 45 -14.14 -11.54 -7.41
C ILE A 45 -15.40 -11.90 -8.22
N GLY A 46 -16.41 -12.50 -7.60
CA GLY A 46 -17.62 -12.98 -8.28
C GLY A 46 -17.38 -14.22 -9.15
N LEU A 47 -16.32 -14.99 -8.85
CA LEU A 47 -15.98 -16.21 -9.58
C LEU A 47 -16.77 -17.43 -9.10
N SER A 48 -17.08 -18.34 -10.03
CA SER A 48 -17.56 -19.66 -9.64
C SER A 48 -16.49 -20.41 -8.85
N ARG A 49 -16.90 -21.24 -7.89
CA ARG A 49 -15.99 -22.02 -7.05
C ARG A 49 -15.03 -22.90 -7.86
N ASN A 50 -15.51 -23.44 -8.98
CA ASN A 50 -14.68 -24.29 -9.87
C ASN A 50 -13.57 -23.48 -10.53
N VAL A 51 -13.90 -22.31 -11.10
CA VAL A 51 -12.89 -21.43 -11.74
C VAL A 51 -11.90 -20.92 -10.69
N LEU A 52 -12.38 -20.47 -9.52
CA LEU A 52 -11.48 -20.00 -8.46
C LEU A 52 -10.52 -21.11 -7.99
N THR A 53 -11.01 -22.34 -7.85
CA THR A 53 -10.18 -23.50 -7.49
C THR A 53 -9.07 -23.74 -8.51
N GLU A 54 -9.40 -23.69 -9.81
CA GLU A 54 -8.43 -23.84 -10.89
C GLU A 54 -7.38 -22.72 -10.85
N ARG A 55 -7.81 -21.46 -10.72
CA ARG A 55 -6.91 -20.28 -10.70
C ARG A 55 -5.95 -20.32 -9.50
N LEU A 56 -6.46 -20.57 -8.30
CA LEU A 56 -5.65 -20.72 -7.10
C LEU A 56 -4.67 -21.91 -7.22
N GLY A 57 -5.11 -23.04 -7.80
CA GLY A 57 -4.25 -24.19 -8.06
C GLY A 57 -3.08 -23.84 -8.98
N ARG A 58 -3.32 -23.09 -10.06
CA ARG A 58 -2.26 -22.64 -10.98
C ARG A 58 -1.28 -21.69 -10.30
N LEU A 59 -1.77 -20.69 -9.56
CA LEU A 59 -0.90 -19.75 -8.85
C LEU A 59 -0.05 -20.44 -7.77
N VAL A 60 -0.58 -21.48 -7.10
CA VAL A 60 0.20 -22.32 -6.18
C VAL A 60 1.23 -23.16 -6.93
N ALA A 61 0.86 -23.77 -8.05
CA ALA A 61 1.79 -24.56 -8.86
C ALA A 61 2.95 -23.74 -9.43
N HIS A 62 2.70 -22.47 -9.76
CA HIS A 62 3.74 -21.52 -10.18
C HIS A 62 4.52 -20.87 -9.02
N GLY A 63 4.25 -21.26 -7.77
CA GLY A 63 4.94 -20.74 -6.59
C GLY A 63 4.63 -19.28 -6.27
N VAL A 64 3.62 -18.67 -6.90
CA VAL A 64 3.16 -17.30 -6.64
C VAL A 64 2.40 -17.23 -5.31
N LEU A 65 1.63 -18.29 -5.02
CA LEU A 65 0.91 -18.45 -3.77
C LEU A 65 1.38 -19.70 -3.05
N ARG A 66 1.25 -19.71 -1.72
CA ARG A 66 1.30 -20.93 -0.91
C ARG A 66 0.04 -21.09 -0.10
N ARG A 67 -0.33 -22.35 0.17
CA ARG A 67 -1.41 -22.67 1.11
C ARG A 67 -0.87 -22.61 2.53
N SER A 68 -1.52 -21.84 3.39
CA SER A 68 -1.20 -21.74 4.82
C SER A 68 -2.34 -22.36 5.63
N LEU A 69 -2.01 -23.27 6.54
CA LEU A 69 -3.00 -23.92 7.40
C LEU A 69 -3.36 -22.98 8.56
N TYR A 70 -4.62 -22.54 8.64
CA TYR A 70 -5.07 -21.65 9.74
C TYR A 70 -6.02 -22.35 10.72
N GLN A 71 -6.58 -23.51 10.37
CA GLN A 71 -7.46 -24.29 11.23
C GLN A 71 -7.24 -25.78 10.99
N ARG A 72 -7.11 -26.58 12.06
CA ARG A 72 -6.86 -28.04 11.96
C ARG A 72 -8.13 -28.90 12.00
N ARG A 73 -9.23 -28.40 12.59
CA ARG A 73 -10.47 -29.17 12.78
C ARG A 73 -11.72 -28.28 12.57
N PRO A 74 -12.44 -28.42 11.44
CA PRO A 74 -12.00 -29.06 10.20
C PRO A 74 -10.75 -28.37 9.62
N VAL A 75 -9.99 -29.08 8.79
CA VAL A 75 -8.80 -28.52 8.13
C VAL A 75 -9.22 -27.39 7.18
N ARG A 76 -8.68 -26.19 7.37
CA ARG A 76 -8.92 -25.04 6.48
C ARG A 76 -7.62 -24.32 6.15
N TYR A 77 -7.52 -23.89 4.90
CA TYR A 77 -6.37 -23.19 4.37
C TYR A 77 -6.74 -21.80 3.89
N GLU A 78 -5.77 -20.92 3.96
CA GLU A 78 -5.74 -19.63 3.29
C GLU A 78 -4.62 -19.62 2.24
N TYR A 79 -4.67 -18.65 1.34
CA TYR A 79 -3.72 -18.47 0.25
C TYR A 79 -2.95 -17.18 0.51
N VAL A 80 -1.64 -17.29 0.66
CA VAL A 80 -0.77 -16.15 0.97
C VAL A 80 0.30 -16.01 -0.11
N LEU A 81 0.68 -14.76 -0.40
CA LEU A 81 1.75 -14.45 -1.34
C LEU A 81 3.07 -15.03 -0.82
N THR A 82 3.81 -15.67 -1.74
CA THR A 82 5.24 -15.95 -1.55
C THR A 82 6.05 -14.69 -1.90
N ASP A 83 7.38 -14.75 -1.74
CA ASP A 83 8.25 -13.66 -2.20
C ASP A 83 8.11 -13.42 -3.72
N ALA A 84 7.97 -14.51 -4.49
CA ALA A 84 7.69 -14.43 -5.93
C ALA A 84 6.34 -13.77 -6.22
N GLY A 85 5.32 -14.00 -5.38
CA GLY A 85 4.03 -13.34 -5.49
C GLY A 85 4.07 -11.86 -5.09
N ARG A 86 4.79 -11.50 -4.03
CA ARG A 86 4.97 -10.10 -3.62
C ARG A 86 5.75 -9.30 -4.67
N ALA A 87 6.68 -9.94 -5.39
CA ALA A 87 7.40 -9.32 -6.51
C ALA A 87 6.50 -8.92 -7.70
N LEU A 88 5.23 -9.38 -7.74
CA LEU A 88 4.25 -9.00 -8.77
C LEU A 88 3.41 -7.78 -8.37
N LEU A 89 3.45 -7.31 -7.13
CA LEU A 89 2.66 -6.16 -6.69
C LEU A 89 3.00 -4.86 -7.45
N PRO A 90 4.27 -4.54 -7.76
CA PRO A 90 4.59 -3.39 -8.60
C PRO A 90 3.92 -3.42 -9.98
N LEU A 91 3.68 -4.61 -10.54
CA LEU A 91 2.94 -4.77 -11.79
C LEU A 91 1.47 -4.39 -11.62
N LEU A 92 0.82 -4.81 -10.52
CA LEU A 92 -0.57 -4.43 -10.22
C LEU A 92 -0.71 -2.91 -10.09
N VAL A 93 0.24 -2.26 -9.43
CA VAL A 93 0.24 -0.80 -9.25
C VAL A 93 0.48 -0.10 -10.58
N ALA A 94 1.39 -0.60 -11.42
CA ALA A 94 1.58 -0.06 -12.77
C ALA A 94 0.34 -0.25 -13.66
N MET A 95 -0.39 -1.36 -13.52
CA MET A 95 -1.66 -1.58 -14.21
C MET A 95 -2.76 -0.62 -13.71
N GLN A 96 -2.81 -0.36 -12.39
CA GLN A 96 -3.72 0.65 -11.83
C GLN A 96 -3.41 2.04 -12.37
N ASP A 97 -2.15 2.48 -12.31
CA ASP A 97 -1.69 3.76 -12.85
C ASP A 97 -2.05 3.92 -14.34
N TRP A 98 -1.90 2.87 -15.14
CA TRP A 98 -2.33 2.91 -16.55
C TRP A 98 -3.86 2.95 -16.70
N GLY A 99 -4.58 2.12 -15.94
CA GLY A 99 -6.04 2.05 -15.98
C GLY A 99 -6.72 3.35 -15.55
N ASP A 100 -6.27 3.94 -14.46
CA ASP A 100 -6.77 5.22 -13.94
C ASP A 100 -6.58 6.32 -15.00
N ARG A 101 -5.41 6.38 -15.66
CA ARG A 101 -5.11 7.40 -16.68
C ARG A 101 -5.83 7.21 -18.01
N TRP A 102 -5.89 5.99 -18.53
CA TRP A 102 -6.29 5.75 -19.93
C TRP A 102 -7.65 5.08 -20.09
N ILE A 103 -8.15 4.39 -19.06
CA ILE A 103 -9.45 3.72 -19.10
C ILE A 103 -10.50 4.51 -18.33
N LEU A 104 -10.18 4.95 -17.12
CA LEU A 104 -11.09 5.76 -16.30
C LEU A 104 -10.98 7.25 -16.60
N GLY A 105 -9.81 7.70 -17.07
CA GLY A 105 -9.55 9.10 -17.40
C GLY A 105 -9.46 10.00 -16.16
N ASP A 106 -9.21 9.42 -14.99
CA ASP A 106 -9.24 10.11 -13.70
C ASP A 106 -7.90 10.08 -12.94
N GLY A 107 -6.86 9.46 -13.51
CA GLY A 107 -5.51 9.49 -12.97
C GLY A 107 -4.74 10.74 -13.37
N SER A 108 -4.10 11.41 -12.40
CA SER A 108 -3.24 12.57 -12.67
C SER A 108 -1.73 12.22 -12.74
N LEU A 109 -0.96 13.07 -13.42
CA LEU A 109 0.52 13.03 -13.38
C LEU A 109 1.10 13.82 -12.18
N THR A 110 0.24 14.37 -11.33
CA THR A 110 0.63 15.21 -10.19
C THR A 110 0.71 14.38 -8.91
N ALA A 111 1.45 14.86 -7.92
CA ALA A 111 1.55 14.23 -6.59
C ALA A 111 0.40 14.64 -5.64
N THR A 112 -0.62 15.32 -6.17
CA THR A 112 -1.85 15.73 -5.47
C THR A 112 -3.07 15.36 -6.34
N ALA A 113 -4.27 15.74 -5.91
CA ALA A 113 -5.51 15.56 -6.65
C ALA A 113 -6.51 16.66 -6.28
N ASP A 114 -7.47 16.94 -7.16
CA ASP A 114 -8.57 17.86 -6.86
C ASP A 114 -9.56 17.22 -5.87
N THR A 115 -10.24 18.03 -5.06
CA THR A 115 -11.18 17.57 -4.02
C THR A 115 -12.47 16.96 -4.57
N ASP A 116 -12.79 17.20 -5.84
CA ASP A 116 -13.91 16.59 -6.57
C ASP A 116 -13.48 15.42 -7.47
N SER A 117 -12.19 15.07 -7.47
CA SER A 117 -11.65 13.98 -8.30
C SER A 117 -12.09 12.59 -7.81
N ALA A 118 -12.07 11.63 -8.74
CA ALA A 118 -12.33 10.24 -8.40
C ALA A 118 -11.22 9.63 -7.52
N GLU A 119 -9.98 10.11 -7.64
CA GLU A 119 -8.88 9.75 -6.71
C GLU A 119 -9.21 10.18 -5.28
N HIS A 120 -9.71 11.40 -5.10
CA HIS A 120 -10.19 11.89 -3.80
C HIS A 120 -11.27 10.97 -3.23
N ALA A 121 -12.31 10.69 -4.01
CA ALA A 121 -13.39 9.80 -3.58
C ALA A 121 -12.89 8.39 -3.20
N ARG A 122 -11.93 7.82 -3.96
CA ARG A 122 -11.34 6.50 -3.68
C ARG A 122 -10.58 6.46 -2.36
N VAL A 123 -9.79 7.48 -2.05
CA VAL A 123 -9.04 7.53 -0.77
C VAL A 123 -9.99 7.66 0.41
N HIS A 124 -11.01 8.52 0.33
CA HIS A 124 -11.98 8.68 1.42
C HIS A 124 -12.86 7.44 1.64
N ALA A 125 -13.14 6.69 0.57
CA ALA A 125 -13.83 5.40 0.64
C ALA A 125 -13.02 4.30 1.35
N LEU A 126 -11.74 4.52 1.68
CA LEU A 126 -10.98 3.60 2.53
C LEU A 126 -11.51 3.59 3.97
N THR A 127 -12.22 4.62 4.43
CA THR A 127 -12.82 4.65 5.76
C THR A 127 -13.71 3.43 5.99
N GLY A 128 -13.45 2.69 7.07
CA GLY A 128 -14.10 1.41 7.39
C GLY A 128 -13.41 0.17 6.82
N THR A 129 -12.48 0.33 5.86
CA THR A 129 -11.66 -0.77 5.34
C THR A 129 -10.65 -1.21 6.38
N ARG A 130 -10.45 -2.53 6.52
CA ARG A 130 -9.45 -3.11 7.41
C ARG A 130 -8.17 -3.46 6.64
N LEU A 131 -7.02 -3.00 7.13
CA LEU A 131 -5.72 -3.35 6.56
C LEU A 131 -5.39 -4.85 6.75
N PRO A 132 -4.75 -5.50 5.76
CA PRO A 132 -4.36 -6.92 5.87
C PRO A 132 -3.53 -7.18 7.12
N SER A 133 -3.78 -8.26 7.85
CA SER A 133 -3.13 -8.54 9.14
C SER A 133 -1.62 -8.76 9.05
N ASP A 134 -1.13 -9.26 7.91
CA ASP A 134 0.28 -9.53 7.64
C ASP A 134 0.97 -8.40 6.87
N LEU A 135 0.32 -7.24 6.69
CA LEU A 135 0.94 -6.10 6.01
C LEU A 135 2.08 -5.52 6.87
N GLN A 136 3.30 -5.76 6.40
CA GLN A 136 4.54 -5.28 6.97
C GLN A 136 5.40 -4.69 5.86
N LEU A 137 6.22 -3.71 6.21
CA LEU A 137 7.14 -3.06 5.30
C LEU A 137 8.53 -2.96 5.94
N PRO A 138 9.61 -3.05 5.16
CA PRO A 138 10.96 -2.83 5.67
C PRO A 138 11.10 -1.45 6.33
N GLY A 139 11.57 -1.42 7.57
CA GLY A 139 11.97 -0.18 8.25
C GLY A 139 13.35 0.31 7.83
N THR A 140 13.84 1.36 8.47
CA THR A 140 15.19 1.94 8.21
C THR A 140 16.35 0.97 8.43
N GLN A 141 16.15 -0.09 9.21
CA GLN A 141 17.15 -1.16 9.42
C GLN A 141 16.97 -2.35 8.47
N GLY A 142 16.06 -2.26 7.50
CA GLY A 142 15.74 -3.32 6.53
C GLY A 142 14.87 -4.46 7.09
N ALA A 143 14.70 -4.56 8.40
CA ALA A 143 13.77 -5.51 9.01
C ALA A 143 12.31 -5.09 8.77
N ASP A 144 11.46 -6.05 8.45
CA ASP A 144 10.03 -5.82 8.29
C ASP A 144 9.40 -5.37 9.61
N MET A 145 8.54 -4.36 9.52
CA MET A 145 7.78 -3.81 10.63
C MET A 145 6.29 -3.75 10.27
N PRO A 146 5.38 -4.03 11.22
CA PRO A 146 3.96 -3.84 11.02
C PRO A 146 3.61 -2.39 10.64
N VAL A 147 2.83 -2.25 9.56
CA VAL A 147 2.31 -0.93 9.14
C VAL A 147 1.34 -0.38 10.19
N VAL A 148 0.52 -1.22 10.80
CA VAL A 148 -0.31 -0.85 11.97
C VAL A 148 0.43 -1.27 13.23
N SER A 149 0.67 -0.32 14.13
CA SER A 149 1.37 -0.58 15.39
C SER A 149 0.55 -1.52 16.29
N PRO A 150 1.12 -2.64 16.77
CA PRO A 150 0.41 -3.56 17.66
C PRO A 150 0.31 -3.02 19.10
N ASP A 151 1.15 -2.03 19.46
CA ASP A 151 1.31 -1.55 20.84
C ASP A 151 0.66 -0.18 21.08
N ALA A 152 -0.05 0.36 20.08
CA ALA A 152 -0.71 1.66 20.15
C ALA A 152 -2.22 1.53 19.93
N ALA A 153 -2.99 2.41 20.56
CA ALA A 153 -4.45 2.42 20.41
C ALA A 153 -4.88 2.91 19.01
N ALA A 154 -4.04 3.71 18.36
CA ALA A 154 -4.17 4.06 16.96
C ALA A 154 -2.79 4.25 16.30
N THR A 155 -2.75 4.15 14.99
CA THR A 155 -1.59 4.45 14.15
C THR A 155 -1.95 5.54 13.16
N VAL A 156 -1.16 6.62 13.14
CA VAL A 156 -1.17 7.61 12.06
C VAL A 156 -0.14 7.18 11.02
N LEU A 157 -0.64 6.83 9.84
CA LEU A 157 0.16 6.50 8.68
C LEU A 157 0.12 7.69 7.73
N PHE A 158 1.28 8.23 7.36
CA PHE A 158 1.35 9.24 6.31
C PHE A 158 2.30 8.79 5.20
N THR A 159 1.89 9.01 3.96
CA THR A 159 2.71 8.75 2.78
C THR A 159 3.30 10.04 2.24
N TYR A 160 4.49 9.97 1.67
CA TYR A 160 5.12 11.10 0.99
C TYR A 160 5.80 10.69 -0.32
N PRO A 161 5.78 11.57 -1.34
CA PRO A 161 6.40 11.30 -2.65
C PRO A 161 7.88 10.89 -2.60
N GLY A 162 8.66 11.54 -1.73
CA GLY A 162 10.07 11.24 -1.52
C GLY A 162 10.87 12.43 -0.98
N THR A 163 11.98 12.15 -0.32
CA THR A 163 12.90 13.13 0.27
C THR A 163 14.24 13.12 -0.48
N GLY A 164 14.87 14.30 -0.63
CA GLY A 164 16.15 14.40 -1.36
C GLY A 164 16.08 14.03 -2.84
N VAL A 165 14.89 14.04 -3.44
CA VAL A 165 14.67 13.67 -4.84
C VAL A 165 14.88 14.89 -5.74
N ASP A 166 15.69 14.72 -6.78
CA ASP A 166 15.72 15.62 -7.92
C ASP A 166 14.58 15.27 -8.88
N TRP A 167 13.56 16.13 -8.91
CA TRP A 167 12.33 15.88 -9.67
C TRP A 167 12.51 16.11 -11.17
N ASN A 168 13.55 16.85 -11.60
CA ASN A 168 13.82 17.27 -12.98
C ASN A 168 12.69 18.07 -13.67
N GLU A 169 11.50 18.14 -13.08
CA GLU A 169 10.29 18.79 -13.59
C GLU A 169 9.50 19.39 -12.42
N GLU A 170 8.70 20.41 -12.70
CA GLU A 170 7.77 20.99 -11.73
C GLU A 170 6.51 20.13 -11.64
N ILE A 171 6.46 19.24 -10.65
CA ILE A 171 5.31 18.35 -10.41
C ILE A 171 4.55 18.87 -9.18
N PRO A 172 3.28 19.31 -9.31
CA PRO A 172 2.48 19.75 -8.17
C PRO A 172 2.40 18.69 -7.07
N GLY A 173 2.60 19.11 -5.81
CA GLY A 173 2.52 18.25 -4.62
C GLY A 173 3.82 17.51 -4.22
N VAL A 174 4.91 17.61 -4.99
CA VAL A 174 6.16 16.87 -4.68
C VAL A 174 7.04 17.55 -3.63
N HIS A 175 6.85 18.84 -3.41
CA HIS A 175 7.60 19.60 -2.41
C HIS A 175 7.01 19.43 -1.01
N GLY A 176 7.82 19.73 0.02
CA GLY A 176 7.38 19.72 1.41
C GLY A 176 7.55 18.40 2.16
N CYS A 177 8.04 17.31 1.54
CA CYS A 177 8.24 16.03 2.24
C CYS A 177 9.17 16.14 3.47
N THR A 178 10.26 16.91 3.35
CA THR A 178 11.15 17.18 4.49
C THR A 178 10.45 18.00 5.58
N LEU A 179 9.66 19.02 5.18
CA LEU A 179 8.88 19.83 6.13
C LEU A 179 7.86 18.98 6.88
N GLU A 180 7.10 18.14 6.16
CA GLU A 180 6.11 17.23 6.76
C GLU A 180 6.74 16.30 7.80
N ASN A 181 7.84 15.63 7.45
CA ASN A 181 8.51 14.73 8.38
C ASN A 181 9.05 15.47 9.62
N ARG A 182 9.57 16.70 9.45
CA ARG A 182 9.97 17.57 10.58
C ARG A 182 8.79 17.96 11.46
N LEU A 183 7.65 18.30 10.87
CA LEU A 183 6.45 18.67 11.64
C LEU A 183 5.89 17.48 12.42
N PHE A 184 5.85 16.28 11.81
CA PHE A 184 5.51 15.07 12.55
C PHE A 184 6.53 14.75 13.65
N ARG A 185 7.83 15.01 13.44
CA ARG A 185 8.87 14.81 14.47
C ARG A 185 8.62 15.73 15.66
N ASP A 186 8.40 17.01 15.38
CA ASP A 186 8.20 18.02 16.41
C ASP A 186 6.89 17.74 17.20
N ALA A 187 5.87 17.19 16.53
CA ALA A 187 4.61 16.76 17.14
C ALA A 187 4.65 15.36 17.79
N TRP A 188 5.66 14.53 17.49
CA TRP A 188 5.72 13.12 17.91
C TRP A 188 5.54 12.89 19.42
N PRO A 189 6.10 13.71 20.33
CA PRO A 189 5.84 13.56 21.76
C PRO A 189 4.36 13.67 22.15
N ALA A 190 3.57 14.46 21.41
CA ALA A 190 2.13 14.58 21.65
C ALA A 190 1.37 13.31 21.23
N PHE A 191 1.67 12.77 20.05
CA PHE A 191 1.12 11.49 19.59
C PHE A 191 1.43 10.36 20.59
N ARG A 192 2.68 10.27 21.04
CA ARG A 192 3.11 9.27 22.04
C ARG A 192 2.34 9.39 23.35
N ARG A 193 2.12 10.61 23.86
CA ARG A 193 1.31 10.84 25.07
C ARG A 193 -0.16 10.46 24.87
N ALA A 194 -0.67 10.60 23.66
CA ALA A 194 -2.03 10.18 23.31
C ALA A 194 -2.17 8.66 23.07
N GLY A 195 -1.09 7.88 23.19
CA GLY A 195 -1.12 6.44 22.90
C GLY A 195 -1.21 6.13 21.40
N VAL A 196 -0.78 7.06 20.55
CA VAL A 196 -0.80 6.97 19.08
C VAL A 196 0.63 6.77 18.56
N ASP A 197 0.81 5.84 17.62
CA ASP A 197 2.08 5.64 16.92
C ASP A 197 2.07 6.30 15.53
N ILE A 198 3.24 6.62 14.99
CA ILE A 198 3.39 7.27 13.68
C ILE A 198 4.19 6.37 12.74
N ARG A 199 3.74 6.24 11.49
CA ARG A 199 4.49 5.62 10.37
C ARG A 199 4.60 6.61 9.21
N GLY A 200 5.82 7.00 8.87
CA GLY A 200 6.11 7.67 7.60
C GLY A 200 6.43 6.63 6.53
N ILE A 201 5.84 6.74 5.33
CA ILE A 201 6.00 5.72 4.29
C ILE A 201 6.30 6.39 2.93
N SER A 202 7.31 5.89 2.23
CA SER A 202 7.55 6.23 0.82
C SER A 202 8.03 5.02 0.02
N THR A 203 8.07 5.14 -1.30
CA THR A 203 8.63 4.11 -2.19
C THR A 203 10.17 4.17 -2.26
N GLN A 204 10.82 4.98 -1.42
CA GLN A 204 12.28 4.99 -1.26
C GLN A 204 12.74 3.70 -0.59
N LEU A 205 13.94 3.25 -0.95
CA LEU A 205 14.58 2.07 -0.40
C LEU A 205 14.87 2.24 1.11
N PRO A 206 15.01 1.13 1.86
CA PRO A 206 15.30 1.19 3.30
C PRO A 206 16.53 2.04 3.65
N ASN A 207 17.59 1.97 2.85
CA ASN A 207 18.81 2.74 3.06
C ASN A 207 18.62 4.24 2.80
N GLU A 208 17.83 4.61 1.77
CA GLU A 208 17.47 6.00 1.48
C GLU A 208 16.66 6.59 2.66
N GLN A 209 15.69 5.82 3.19
CA GLN A 209 14.92 6.20 4.38
C GLN A 209 15.80 6.32 5.64
N ALA A 210 16.77 5.42 5.81
CA ALA A 210 17.69 5.43 6.95
C ALA A 210 18.66 6.61 6.92
N GLU A 211 19.12 7.02 5.74
CA GLU A 211 19.92 8.23 5.56
C GLU A 211 19.12 9.48 5.92
N PHE A 212 17.91 9.61 5.37
CA PHE A 212 17.04 10.72 5.67
C PHE A 212 16.66 10.80 7.16
N ALA A 213 16.27 9.67 7.77
CA ALA A 213 15.91 9.62 9.20
C ALA A 213 17.06 10.08 10.10
N ARG A 214 18.31 9.71 9.78
CA ARG A 214 19.50 10.16 10.52
C ARG A 214 19.80 11.64 10.30
N ALA A 215 19.66 12.13 9.07
CA ALA A 215 19.94 13.53 8.75
C ALA A 215 18.94 14.50 9.40
N GLU A 216 17.70 14.05 9.62
CA GLU A 216 16.60 14.87 10.15
C GLU A 216 16.19 14.51 11.58
N ASP A 217 16.95 13.65 12.26
CA ASP A 217 16.69 13.16 13.62
C ASP A 217 15.25 12.66 13.81
N ILE A 218 14.75 11.84 12.87
CA ILE A 218 13.38 11.33 12.88
C ILE A 218 13.22 10.22 13.95
N PRO A 219 12.34 10.40 14.95
CA PRO A 219 12.24 9.51 16.11
C PRO A 219 11.24 8.37 15.92
N TYR A 220 10.41 8.43 14.87
CA TYR A 220 9.42 7.41 14.54
C TYR A 220 9.85 6.58 13.32
N PRO A 221 9.29 5.38 13.14
CA PRO A 221 9.69 4.53 12.02
C PRO A 221 9.27 5.09 10.65
N LEU A 222 10.27 5.19 9.77
CA LEU A 222 10.07 5.35 8.34
C LEU A 222 10.13 3.97 7.66
N LEU A 223 9.09 3.66 6.89
CA LEU A 223 8.95 2.37 6.20
C LEU A 223 9.12 2.55 4.69
N SER A 224 9.67 1.52 4.06
CA SER A 224 9.88 1.44 2.61
C SER A 224 8.78 0.62 1.97
N ASP A 225 7.97 1.24 1.11
CA ASP A 225 7.06 0.53 0.21
C ASP A 225 7.65 0.41 -1.21
N ALA A 226 8.97 0.20 -1.33
CA ALA A 226 9.64 0.07 -2.62
C ALA A 226 9.13 -1.13 -3.47
N HIS A 227 8.42 -2.07 -2.82
CA HIS A 227 7.76 -3.20 -3.48
C HIS A 227 6.24 -3.02 -3.66
N HIS A 228 5.70 -1.83 -3.36
CA HIS A 228 4.30 -1.47 -3.56
C HIS A 228 3.29 -2.42 -2.87
N GLN A 229 3.63 -2.91 -1.68
CA GLN A 229 2.74 -3.75 -0.88
C GLN A 229 1.58 -2.92 -0.31
N LEU A 230 1.85 -1.72 0.23
CA LEU A 230 0.80 -0.84 0.76
C LEU A 230 -0.08 -0.31 -0.37
N ASP A 231 0.54 0.16 -1.47
CA ASP A 231 -0.19 0.62 -2.64
C ASP A 231 -1.14 -0.45 -3.19
N ALA A 232 -0.66 -1.68 -3.38
CA ALA A 232 -1.49 -2.76 -3.89
C ALA A 232 -2.59 -3.17 -2.89
N ALA A 233 -2.30 -3.17 -1.59
CA ALA A 233 -3.25 -3.54 -0.55
C ALA A 233 -4.41 -2.56 -0.41
N LEU A 234 -4.15 -1.26 -0.53
CA LEU A 234 -5.16 -0.22 -0.33
C LEU A 234 -5.61 0.45 -1.62
N ARG A 235 -4.99 0.12 -2.77
CA ARG A 235 -5.16 0.84 -4.03
C ARG A 235 -4.91 2.34 -3.87
N LEU A 236 -3.84 2.69 -3.18
CA LEU A 236 -3.48 4.09 -2.96
C LEU A 236 -3.18 4.79 -4.28
N PRO A 237 -3.45 6.10 -4.38
CA PRO A 237 -3.10 6.87 -5.56
C PRO A 237 -1.58 7.02 -5.68
N THR A 238 -1.09 6.81 -6.89
CA THR A 238 0.33 6.93 -7.24
C THR A 238 0.52 7.89 -8.41
N PHE A 239 1.72 8.43 -8.54
CA PHE A 239 2.12 9.18 -9.72
C PHE A 239 3.54 8.77 -10.13
N ARG A 240 3.94 9.11 -11.36
CA ARG A 240 5.32 8.89 -11.84
C ARG A 240 6.13 10.16 -11.66
N GLY A 241 7.25 10.05 -10.96
CA GLY A 241 8.19 11.15 -10.76
C GLY A 241 9.59 10.63 -10.52
N ALA A 242 10.60 11.31 -11.08
CA ALA A 242 12.00 10.88 -11.01
C ALA A 242 12.21 9.39 -11.37
N GLY A 243 11.56 8.94 -12.45
CA GLY A 243 11.71 7.58 -13.00
C GLY A 243 11.05 6.44 -12.20
N ARG A 244 10.29 6.73 -11.13
CA ARG A 244 9.63 5.71 -10.30
C ARG A 244 8.14 6.00 -10.11
N LEU A 245 7.36 4.96 -9.82
CA LEU A 245 6.03 5.14 -9.22
C LEU A 245 6.21 5.52 -7.75
N ARG A 246 5.44 6.52 -7.30
CA ARG A 246 5.55 7.12 -5.97
C ARG A 246 4.16 7.34 -5.39
N HIS A 247 4.05 7.25 -4.08
CA HIS A 247 2.82 7.62 -3.39
C HIS A 247 2.53 9.11 -3.59
N LYS A 248 1.25 9.44 -3.76
CA LYS A 248 0.79 10.80 -3.44
C LYS A 248 0.80 11.01 -1.93
N ARG A 249 0.78 12.28 -1.50
CA ARG A 249 0.73 12.63 -0.08
C ARG A 249 -0.67 12.39 0.48
N LEU A 250 -0.81 11.51 1.46
CA LEU A 250 -2.05 11.29 2.21
C LEU A 250 -1.76 10.89 3.65
N ILE A 251 -2.78 10.99 4.51
CA ILE A 251 -2.70 10.53 5.90
C ILE A 251 -3.90 9.62 6.18
N LEU A 252 -3.66 8.45 6.77
CA LEU A 252 -4.68 7.53 7.27
C LEU A 252 -4.56 7.40 8.79
N ILE A 253 -5.69 7.45 9.48
CA ILE A 253 -5.79 7.20 10.92
C ILE A 253 -6.39 5.80 11.05
N ILE A 254 -5.65 4.88 11.64
CA ILE A 254 -5.98 3.46 11.70
C ILE A 254 -6.08 3.05 13.18
N ASP A 255 -7.14 2.34 13.56
CA ASP A 255 -7.29 1.86 14.94
C ASP A 255 -6.51 0.56 15.22
N ALA A 256 -6.57 0.09 16.47
CA ALA A 256 -5.97 -1.18 16.89
C ALA A 256 -6.56 -2.41 16.17
N GLU A 257 -7.83 -2.35 15.75
CA GLU A 257 -8.50 -3.36 14.92
C GLU A 257 -8.12 -3.28 13.43
N ARG A 258 -7.15 -2.42 13.08
CA ARG A 258 -6.61 -2.19 11.74
C ARG A 258 -7.60 -1.57 10.77
N ALA A 259 -8.71 -1.02 11.24
CA ALA A 259 -9.69 -0.30 10.44
C ALA A 259 -9.26 1.15 10.23
N VAL A 260 -9.34 1.62 8.98
CA VAL A 260 -9.17 3.04 8.66
C VAL A 260 -10.37 3.79 9.25
N ARG A 261 -10.10 4.73 10.15
CA ARG A 261 -11.11 5.58 10.79
C ARG A 261 -11.25 6.93 10.11
N HIS A 262 -10.14 7.47 9.60
CA HIS A 262 -10.13 8.73 8.86
C HIS A 262 -9.09 8.69 7.74
N ALA A 263 -9.34 9.44 6.68
CA ALA A 263 -8.42 9.70 5.59
C ALA A 263 -8.33 11.22 5.34
N LEU A 264 -7.11 11.73 5.15
CA LEU A 264 -6.84 13.11 4.76
C LEU A 264 -6.15 13.09 3.40
N PHE A 265 -6.84 13.58 2.37
CA PHE A 265 -6.37 13.65 0.99
C PHE A 265 -7.28 14.59 0.17
N PRO A 266 -6.74 15.44 -0.73
CA PRO A 266 -5.32 15.78 -0.84
C PRO A 266 -4.79 16.45 0.44
N VAL A 267 -3.47 16.49 0.58
CA VAL A 267 -2.79 17.19 1.67
C VAL A 267 -2.06 18.40 1.08
N ASP A 268 -2.77 19.51 0.95
CA ASP A 268 -2.24 20.75 0.37
C ASP A 268 -1.69 21.71 1.44
N ASP A 269 -2.18 21.61 2.68
CA ASP A 269 -1.66 22.31 3.87
C ASP A 269 -1.07 21.29 4.86
N ILE A 270 0.24 21.12 4.80
CA ILE A 270 0.97 20.14 5.62
C ILE A 270 0.86 20.47 7.13
N PRO A 271 1.14 21.71 7.61
CA PRO A 271 0.94 22.06 9.02
C PRO A 271 -0.47 21.74 9.53
N HIS A 272 -1.51 22.11 8.78
CA HIS A 272 -2.89 21.81 9.16
C HIS A 272 -3.13 20.31 9.23
N ALA A 273 -2.70 19.54 8.22
CA ALA A 273 -2.91 18.11 8.17
C ALA A 273 -2.22 17.35 9.32
N VAL A 274 -1.02 17.77 9.74
CA VAL A 274 -0.34 17.20 10.91
C VAL A 274 -1.15 17.45 12.18
N ALA A 275 -1.59 18.69 12.41
CA ALA A 275 -2.39 19.04 13.58
C ALA A 275 -3.75 18.30 13.60
N GLU A 276 -4.40 18.21 12.44
CA GLU A 276 -5.68 17.53 12.28
C GLU A 276 -5.55 16.02 12.50
N SER A 277 -4.46 15.40 12.01
CA SER A 277 -4.22 13.97 12.23
C SER A 277 -4.08 13.60 13.71
N LEU A 278 -3.43 14.45 14.52
CA LEU A 278 -3.36 14.29 15.98
C LEU A 278 -4.75 14.38 16.61
N ARG A 279 -5.53 15.41 16.25
CA ARG A 279 -6.88 15.63 16.78
C ARG A 279 -7.80 14.43 16.48
N LEU A 280 -7.77 13.93 15.24
CA LEU A 280 -8.55 12.77 14.82
C LEU A 280 -8.11 11.50 15.54
N ALA A 281 -6.80 11.25 15.63
CA ALA A 281 -6.27 10.08 16.32
C ALA A 281 -6.61 10.08 17.82
N GLU A 282 -6.52 11.21 18.51
CA GLU A 282 -7.00 11.35 19.89
C GLU A 282 -8.49 11.04 20.02
N GLY A 283 -9.29 11.45 19.04
CA GLY A 283 -10.71 11.14 18.98
C GLY A 283 -10.97 9.63 18.87
N CYS A 284 -10.20 8.92 18.05
CA CYS A 284 -10.26 7.46 17.95
C CYS A 284 -9.90 6.79 19.28
N VAL A 285 -8.82 7.21 19.94
CA VAL A 285 -8.38 6.63 21.22
C VAL A 285 -9.41 6.84 22.33
N ARG A 286 -10.08 7.99 22.38
CA ARG A 286 -11.12 8.28 23.39
C ARG A 286 -12.44 7.56 23.16
N GLY A 287 -12.68 7.07 21.94
CA GLY A 287 -13.90 6.35 21.55
C GLY A 287 -13.83 4.84 21.73
N VAL A 288 -12.68 4.30 22.16
CA VAL A 288 -12.43 2.88 22.46
C VAL A 288 -12.68 2.59 23.94
#